data_AF-A0A2S6HCG0-F1
#
_entry.id   AF-A0A2S6HCG0-F1
#
_cell.length_a   1.000
_cell.length_b   1.000
_cell.length_c   1.000
_cell.angle_alpha   90.00
_cell.angle_beta   90.00
_cell.angle_gamma   90.00
#
_symmetry.space_group_name_H-M   'P 1'
#
loop_
_entity.id
_entity.type
_entity.pdbx_description
1 polymer ?
#
loop_
_entity_poly.entity_id
_entity_poly.type
_entity_poly.pdbx_seq_one_letter_code
_entity_poly.pdbx_strand_id
1 'polypeptide(L)' 'MELKDRVVVVTEHNMSGIYDLYGQVDQSELEGIVNRYLAIAIEEIKEDENNLEINHG' A
#
# COMPACT_ATOMS: atom_id res chain seq x y z
N MET A 1 8.80 -13.66 6.47
CA MET A 1 7.50 -13.10 6.05
C MET A 1 7.34 -13.45 4.58
N GLU A 2 6.32 -14.20 4.19
CA GLU A 2 6.17 -14.65 2.80
C GLU A 2 5.44 -13.58 1.95
N LEU A 3 5.70 -13.53 0.64
CA LEU A 3 5.06 -12.58 -0.27
C LEU A 3 3.53 -12.64 -0.25
N LYS A 4 2.97 -13.83 0.02
CA LYS A 4 1.53 -14.06 0.17
C LYS A 4 0.93 -13.39 1.43
N ASP A 5 1.75 -13.12 2.44
CA ASP A 5 1.35 -12.39 3.65
C ASP A 5 1.33 -10.86 3.40
N ARG A 6 1.81 -10.40 2.24
CA ARG A 6 1.89 -9.00 1.81
C ARG A 6 0.79 -8.58 0.82
N VAL A 7 -0.07 -9.50 0.39
CA VAL A 7 -1.21 -9.16 -0.46
C VAL A 7 -2.32 -8.62 0.44
N VAL A 8 -2.38 -7.29 0.57
CA VAL A 8 -3.43 -6.61 1.33
C VAL A 8 -4.75 -6.76 0.57
N VAL A 9 -5.60 -7.65 1.05
CA VAL A 9 -7.01 -7.68 0.68
C VAL A 9 -7.64 -6.43 1.28
N VAL A 10 -8.24 -5.56 0.46
CA VAL A 10 -9.05 -4.45 0.96
C VAL A 10 -10.21 -5.06 1.75
N THR A 11 -10.13 -5.00 3.08
CA THR A 11 -11.16 -5.56 3.95
C THR A 11 -12.36 -4.61 4.05
N GLU A 12 -13.52 -5.12 4.44
CA GLU A 12 -14.69 -4.28 4.74
C GLU A 12 -14.37 -3.18 5.76
N HIS A 13 -13.49 -3.45 6.73
CA HIS A 13 -13.04 -2.46 7.71
C HIS A 13 -12.27 -1.32 7.05
N ASN A 14 -11.36 -1.63 6.13
CA ASN A 14 -10.61 -0.61 5.39
C ASN A 14 -11.51 0.20 4.45
N MET A 15 -12.48 -0.45 3.78
CA MET A 15 -13.47 0.25 2.97
C MET A 15 -14.35 1.18 3.79
N SER A 16 -14.86 0.73 4.95
CA SER A 16 -15.66 1.56 5.84
C SER A 16 -14.89 2.80 6.28
N GLY A 17 -13.62 2.64 6.68
CA GLY A 17 -12.78 3.77 7.08
C GLY A 17 -12.52 4.75 5.92
N ILE A 18 -12.36 4.27 4.69
CA ILE A 18 -12.23 5.13 3.52
C ILE A 18 -13.55 5.85 3.24
N TYR A 19 -14.69 5.18 3.35
CA TYR A 19 -16.00 5.80 3.17
C TYR A 19 -16.30 6.88 4.22
N ASP A 20 -15.88 6.67 5.47
CA ASP A 20 -16.05 7.66 6.54
C ASP A 20 -15.21 8.93 6.30
N LEU A 21 -14.04 8.80 5.67
CA LEU A 21 -13.12 9.90 5.41
C LEU A 21 -13.40 10.66 4.10
N TYR A 22 -13.70 9.92 3.03
CA TYR A 22 -13.85 10.45 1.68
C TYR A 22 -15.31 10.53 1.22
N GLY A 23 -16.26 10.03 2.01
CA GLY A 23 -17.64 9.83 1.57
C GLY A 23 -17.76 8.57 0.69
N GLN A 24 -18.92 8.40 0.03
CA GLN A 24 -19.05 7.33 -0.97
C GLN A 24 -18.03 7.54 -2.09
N VAL A 25 -17.06 6.63 -2.17
CA VAL A 25 -16.09 6.56 -3.26
C VAL A 25 -16.46 5.42 -4.21
N ASP A 26 -16.34 5.66 -5.50
CA ASP A 26 -16.48 4.59 -6.48
C ASP A 26 -15.24 3.69 -6.51
N GLN A 27 -15.33 2.59 -7.26
CA GLN A 27 -14.24 1.64 -7.37
C GLN A 27 -12.96 2.27 -7.94
N SER A 28 -13.07 3.19 -8.89
CA SER A 28 -11.92 3.84 -9.53
C SER A 28 -11.24 4.82 -8.57
N GLU A 29 -12.01 5.55 -7.76
CA GLU A 29 -11.48 6.41 -6.70
C GLU A 29 -10.76 5.59 -5.63
N LEU A 30 -11.36 4.46 -5.21
CA LEU A 30 -10.75 3.54 -4.26
C LEU A 30 -9.45 2.95 -4.80
N GLU A 31 -9.43 2.48 -6.04
CA GLU A 31 -8.23 1.99 -6.72
C GLU A 31 -7.15 3.08 -6.79
N GLY A 32 -7.52 4.33 -7.07
CA GLY A 32 -6.59 5.46 -7.11
C GLY A 32 -5.94 5.72 -5.75
N ILE A 33 -6.74 5.73 -4.68
CA ILE A 33 -6.25 5.90 -3.29
C ILE A 33 -5.28 4.77 -2.93
N VAL A 34 -5.72 3.51 -3.11
CA VAL A 34 -4.94 2.34 -2.72
C VAL A 34 -3.63 2.24 -3.50
N ASN A 35 -3.68 2.45 -4.83
CA ASN A 35 -2.48 2.40 -5.67
C ASN A 35 -1.45 3.48 -5.31
N ARG A 36 -1.90 4.68 -4.89
CA ARG A 36 -0.97 5.73 -4.46
C ARG A 36 -0.19 5.33 -3.21
N TYR A 37 -0.87 4.81 -2.19
CA TYR A 37 -0.20 4.36 -0.97
C TYR A 37 0.70 3.14 -1.21
N LEU A 38 0.29 2.22 -2.09
CA LEU A 38 1.13 1.10 -2.51
C LEU A 38 2.41 1.57 -3.23
N ALA A 39 2.31 2.59 -4.10
CA ALA A 39 3.48 3.14 -4.79
C ALA A 39 4.53 3.68 -3.80
N ILE A 40 4.09 4.42 -2.79
CA ILE A 40 4.96 4.94 -1.72
C ILE A 40 5.63 3.78 -0.98
N ALA A 41 4.86 2.77 -0.56
CA ALA A 41 5.40 1.62 0.15
C ALA A 41 6.43 0.84 -0.71
N ILE A 42 6.20 0.75 -2.03
CA ILE A 42 7.15 0.12 -2.96
C ILE A 42 8.45 0.93 -3.05
N GLU A 43 8.37 2.26 -3.10
CA GLU A 43 9.54 3.14 -3.10
C GLU A 43 10.34 2.99 -1.81
N GLU A 44 9.68 3.02 -0.65
CA GLU A 44 10.33 2.83 0.66
C GLU A 44 11.03 1.46 0.75
N ILE A 45 10.38 0.38 0.31
CA ILE A 45 10.99 -0.96 0.31
C ILE A 45 12.23 -1.01 -0.60
N LYS A 46 12.17 -0.37 -1.78
CA LYS A 46 13.32 -0.31 -2.69
C LYS A 46 14.46 0.52 -2.11
N GLU A 47 14.17 1.62 -1.45
CA GLU A 47 15.17 2.44 -0.76
C GLU A 47 15.84 1.65 0.37
N ASP A 48 15.06 0.92 1.17
CA ASP A 48 15.58 0.04 2.22
C ASP A 48 16.47 -1.07 1.65
N GLU A 49 16.04 -1.74 0.57
CA GLU A 49 16.84 -2.78 -0.10
C GLU A 49 18.16 -2.21 -0.65
N ASN A 50 18.11 -1.04 -1.31
CA ASN A 50 19.31 -0.37 -1.80
C ASN A 50 20.26 0.02 -0.64
N ASN A 51 19.71 0.55 0.46
CA ASN A 51 20.51 0.93 1.64
C ASN A 51 21.18 -0.27 2.32
N LEU A 52 20.58 -1.46 2.23
CA LEU A 52 21.18 -2.70 2.70
C LEU A 52 22.32 -3.18 1.79
N GLU A 53 22.20 -3.02 0.48
CA GLU A 53 23.28 -3.39 -0.47
C GLU A 53 24.53 -2.49 -0.32
N ILE A 54 24.35 -1.18 -0.08
CA ILE A 54 25.47 -0.23 0.01
C ILE A 54 26.26 -0.39 1.32
N ASN A 55 25.62 -0.84 2.41
CA ASN A 55 26.28 -1.02 3.73
C ASN A 55 27.00 -2.37 3.88
N HIS A 56 26.86 -3.28 2.90
CA HIS A 56 27.49 -4.60 2.90
C HIS A 56 28.49 -4.81 1.75
N GLY A 57 28.78 -3.78 0.94
CA GLY A 57 29.73 -3.78 -0.17
C GLY A 57 31.11 -3.23 0.16
#